data_AF-A0A7W0TY45-F1
#
_entry.id   AF-A0A7W0TY45-F1
#
_cell.length_a   1.000
_cell.length_b   1.000
_cell.length_c   1.000
_cell.angle_alpha   90.00
_cell.angle_beta   90.00
_cell.angle_gamma   90.00
#
_symmetry.space_group_name_H-M   'P 1'
#
loop_
_entity.id
_entity.type
_entity.pdbx_description
1 polymer ?
#
loop_
_entity_poly.entity_id
_entity_poly.type
_entity_poly.pdbx_seq_one_letter_code
_entity_poly.pdbx_strand_id
1 'polypeptide(L)'
;PDAVYCLGDLVGYGALPNETVALVRERGYPTIMGNYDDGVGFDGDECGCAYTDPAEEARGQQSLMWTRGVTTDDHKAHLRTLLPEIRFEAGGRRFRLVHGSPRRMNEYLFEDRDPRSLERIAQGAACDVLVFGHTHKPWTREIAGVRFVNAGSAGKPKDGDPRACWVLLSVAEGGPVTVEYRRVAYDVAAEAAAIRAAAGLPDHFARDLETGGAP
;
A
#
# COMPACT_ATOMS: atom_id res chain seq x y z
N PRO A 1 3.03 7.69 -18.23
CA PRO A 1 3.69 8.45 -17.14
C PRO A 1 5.21 8.30 -17.32
N ASP A 2 6.00 9.29 -16.89
CA ASP A 2 7.47 9.26 -17.04
C ASP A 2 8.15 8.29 -16.07
N ALA A 3 7.51 8.01 -14.93
CA ALA A 3 7.94 7.02 -13.94
C ALA A 3 6.71 6.37 -13.27
N VAL A 4 6.91 5.16 -12.75
CA VAL A 4 5.91 4.41 -11.96
C VAL A 4 6.61 3.85 -10.74
N TYR A 5 5.99 4.01 -9.56
CA TYR A 5 6.50 3.54 -8.28
C TYR A 5 5.44 2.68 -7.60
N CYS A 6 5.87 1.62 -6.93
CA CYS A 6 4.98 0.80 -6.09
C CYS A 6 5.26 1.05 -4.61
N LEU A 7 4.20 1.21 -3.81
CA LEU A 7 4.30 1.56 -2.39
C LEU A 7 4.30 0.35 -1.44
N GLY A 8 4.55 -0.86 -1.95
CA GLY A 8 4.62 -2.10 -1.17
C GLY A 8 3.27 -2.75 -0.93
N ASP A 9 3.27 -3.75 -0.05
CA ASP A 9 2.22 -4.74 0.15
C ASP A 9 1.84 -5.41 -1.19
N LEU A 10 2.84 -5.97 -1.87
CA LEU A 10 2.68 -6.77 -3.08
C LEU A 10 1.93 -8.08 -2.82
N VAL A 11 1.98 -8.54 -1.57
CA VAL A 11 1.38 -9.79 -1.12
C VAL A 11 0.43 -9.54 0.05
N GLY A 12 -0.37 -10.54 0.38
CA GLY A 12 -1.38 -10.46 1.43
C GLY A 12 -2.79 -10.26 0.88
N TYR A 13 -3.78 -10.77 1.62
CA TYR A 13 -5.22 -10.71 1.39
C TYR A 13 -5.75 -11.38 0.10
N GLY A 14 -5.07 -11.22 -1.03
CA GLY A 14 -5.45 -11.78 -2.33
C GLY A 14 -4.89 -13.19 -2.58
N ALA A 15 -5.43 -13.85 -3.60
CA ALA A 15 -5.10 -15.25 -3.91
C ALA A 15 -3.86 -15.45 -4.80
N LEU A 16 -3.30 -14.36 -5.35
CA LEU A 16 -2.27 -14.40 -6.40
C LEU A 16 -0.95 -13.69 -6.00
N PRO A 17 -0.33 -14.01 -4.84
CA PRO A 17 0.86 -13.30 -4.38
C PRO A 17 2.08 -13.54 -5.29
N ASN A 18 2.23 -14.74 -5.83
CA ASN A 18 3.37 -15.09 -6.68
C ASN A 18 3.30 -14.35 -8.02
N GLU A 19 2.11 -14.30 -8.63
CA GLU A 19 1.84 -13.63 -9.89
C GLU A 19 2.02 -12.12 -9.74
N THR A 20 1.58 -11.56 -8.62
CA THR A 20 1.74 -10.12 -8.33
C THR A 20 3.22 -9.75 -8.20
N VAL A 21 3.99 -10.53 -7.44
CA VAL A 21 5.45 -10.32 -7.31
C VAL A 21 6.15 -10.46 -8.66
N ALA A 22 5.84 -11.52 -9.42
CA ALA A 22 6.42 -11.75 -10.74
C ALA A 22 6.14 -10.59 -11.70
N LEU A 23 4.90 -10.11 -11.74
CA LEU A 23 4.50 -8.99 -12.60
C LEU A 23 5.23 -7.70 -12.23
N VAL A 24 5.27 -7.32 -10.96
CA VAL A 24 5.95 -6.08 -10.53
C VAL A 24 7.45 -6.15 -10.80
N ARG A 25 8.05 -7.32 -10.57
CA ARG A 25 9.46 -7.58 -10.88
C ARG A 25 9.74 -7.50 -12.38
N GLU A 26 8.91 -8.12 -13.23
CA GLU A 26 9.02 -8.07 -14.69
C GLU A 26 8.93 -6.62 -15.21
N ARG A 27 8.01 -5.84 -14.64
CA ARG A 27 7.83 -4.42 -15.01
C ARG A 27 8.97 -3.52 -14.55
N GLY A 28 9.80 -3.98 -13.62
CA GLY A 28 10.94 -3.23 -13.09
C GLY A 28 10.54 -1.96 -12.35
N TYR A 29 9.35 -1.92 -11.74
CA TYR A 29 8.92 -0.76 -10.97
C TYR A 29 9.74 -0.65 -9.68
N PRO A 30 10.38 0.50 -9.40
CA PRO A 30 10.96 0.74 -8.09
C PRO A 30 9.89 0.61 -7.01
N THR A 31 10.12 -0.30 -6.08
CA THR A 31 9.13 -0.74 -5.11
C THR A 31 9.69 -0.63 -3.71
N ILE A 32 8.92 0.00 -2.82
CA ILE A 32 9.24 0.02 -1.39
C ILE A 32 8.58 -1.17 -0.69
N MET A 33 9.15 -1.59 0.43
CA MET A 33 8.66 -2.66 1.28
C MET A 33 7.43 -2.19 2.08
N GLY A 34 6.36 -2.98 2.03
CA GLY A 34 5.23 -2.89 2.96
C GLY A 34 5.34 -3.91 4.09
N ASN A 35 4.44 -3.83 5.06
CA ASN A 35 4.43 -4.74 6.22
C ASN A 35 4.11 -6.18 5.85
N TYR A 36 3.27 -6.43 4.83
CA TYR A 36 3.06 -7.79 4.35
C TYR A 36 4.28 -8.33 3.61
N ASP A 37 4.97 -7.49 2.85
CA ASP A 37 6.19 -7.89 2.15
C ASP A 37 7.29 -8.29 3.12
N ASP A 38 7.48 -7.52 4.19
CA ASP A 38 8.42 -7.81 5.28
C ASP A 38 8.06 -9.12 6.00
N GLY A 39 6.79 -9.23 6.45
CA GLY A 39 6.32 -10.42 7.17
C GLY A 39 6.43 -11.71 6.35
N VAL A 40 6.06 -11.67 5.06
CA VAL A 40 6.16 -12.85 4.17
C VAL A 40 7.61 -13.10 3.76
N GLY A 41 8.35 -12.04 3.42
CA GLY A 41 9.72 -12.12 2.92
C GLY A 41 10.69 -12.66 3.96
N PHE A 42 10.53 -12.31 5.24
CA PHE A 42 11.41 -12.78 6.32
C PHE A 42 10.82 -13.95 7.13
N ASP A 43 9.73 -14.56 6.66
CA ASP A 43 9.00 -15.61 7.39
C ASP A 43 8.63 -15.19 8.83
N GLY A 44 8.26 -13.92 9.01
CA GLY A 44 7.81 -13.37 10.28
C GLY A 44 6.50 -13.99 10.75
N ASP A 45 6.32 -14.04 12.07
CA ASP A 45 5.09 -14.57 12.68
C ASP A 45 3.99 -13.51 12.84
N GLU A 46 4.33 -12.23 12.67
CA GLU A 46 3.43 -11.09 12.79
C GLU A 46 3.70 -10.04 11.72
N CYS A 47 2.64 -9.39 11.25
CA CYS A 47 2.70 -8.25 10.32
C CYS A 47 3.08 -6.93 11.04
N GLY A 48 3.08 -6.92 12.38
CA GLY A 48 3.35 -5.75 13.21
C GLY A 48 2.30 -4.63 13.14
N CYS A 49 1.16 -4.83 12.46
CA CYS A 49 0.10 -3.82 12.37
C CYS A 49 -0.57 -3.61 13.74
N ALA A 50 -0.77 -2.34 14.12
CA ALA A 50 -1.51 -1.99 15.33
C ALA A 50 -3.02 -2.12 15.11
N TYR A 51 -3.55 -3.34 15.18
CA TYR A 51 -4.98 -3.60 15.14
C TYR A 51 -5.63 -3.18 16.47
N THR A 52 -6.77 -2.50 16.39
CA THR A 52 -7.58 -2.17 17.58
C THR A 52 -8.71 -3.17 17.83
N ASP A 53 -9.03 -4.00 16.82
CA ASP A 53 -10.06 -5.03 16.86
C ASP A 53 -9.40 -6.42 16.78
N PRO A 54 -9.57 -7.27 17.80
CA PRO A 54 -9.04 -8.64 17.79
C PRO A 54 -9.51 -9.49 16.59
N ALA A 55 -10.69 -9.21 16.04
CA ALA A 55 -11.17 -9.92 14.86
C ALA A 55 -10.38 -9.54 13.60
N GLU A 56 -10.05 -8.25 13.45
CA GLU A 56 -9.21 -7.75 12.35
C GLU A 56 -7.76 -8.24 12.48
N GLU A 57 -7.26 -8.33 13.71
CA GLU A 57 -5.94 -8.92 14.01
C GLU A 57 -5.89 -10.38 13.60
N ALA A 58 -6.86 -11.19 14.03
CA ALA A 58 -6.96 -12.60 13.67
C ALA A 58 -7.08 -12.80 12.14
N ARG A 59 -7.86 -11.95 11.46
CA ARG A 59 -7.96 -11.96 10.00
C ARG A 59 -6.63 -11.61 9.34
N GLY A 60 -5.94 -10.57 9.82
CA GLY A 60 -4.63 -10.17 9.32
C GLY A 60 -3.59 -11.29 9.49
N GLN A 61 -3.59 -11.96 10.64
CA GLN A 61 -2.71 -13.10 10.90
C GLN A 61 -3.02 -14.28 9.98
N GLN A 62 -4.30 -14.62 9.77
CA GLN A 62 -4.68 -15.68 8.84
C GLN A 62 -4.24 -15.38 7.40
N SER A 63 -4.42 -14.13 6.95
CA SER A 63 -3.94 -13.65 5.65
C SER A 63 -2.43 -13.80 5.51
N LEU A 64 -1.67 -13.34 6.51
CA LEU A 64 -0.22 -13.43 6.51
C LEU A 64 0.27 -14.88 6.45
N MET A 65 -0.27 -15.74 7.31
CA MET A 65 0.12 -17.14 7.40
C MET A 65 -0.18 -17.90 6.11
N TRP A 66 -1.37 -17.67 5.54
CA TRP A 66 -1.73 -18.26 4.24
C TRP A 66 -0.77 -17.80 3.15
N THR A 67 -0.55 -16.49 3.04
CA THR A 67 0.31 -15.88 2.01
C THR A 67 1.75 -16.39 2.14
N ARG A 68 2.28 -16.45 3.35
CA ARG A 68 3.62 -17.00 3.65
C ARG A 68 3.75 -18.47 3.24
N GLY A 69 2.68 -19.26 3.39
CA GLY A 69 2.67 -20.66 3.02
C GLY A 69 2.67 -20.91 1.50
N VAL A 70 2.04 -20.03 0.72
CA VAL A 70 1.93 -20.19 -0.75
C VAL A 70 2.98 -19.42 -1.55
N THR A 71 3.59 -18.39 -0.96
CA THR A 71 4.63 -17.59 -1.65
C THR A 71 5.92 -18.39 -1.78
N THR A 72 6.44 -18.50 -3.00
CA THR A 72 7.65 -19.28 -3.28
C THR A 72 8.90 -18.64 -2.68
N ASP A 73 9.95 -19.45 -2.46
CA ASP A 73 11.22 -18.98 -1.90
C ASP A 73 11.91 -17.93 -2.79
N ASP A 74 11.79 -18.02 -4.12
CA ASP A 74 12.32 -17.01 -5.05
C ASP A 74 11.59 -15.67 -4.87
N HIS A 75 10.26 -15.69 -4.76
CA HIS A 75 9.49 -14.48 -4.53
C HIS A 75 9.74 -13.91 -3.13
N LYS A 76 9.85 -14.73 -2.09
CA LYS A 76 10.28 -14.27 -0.75
C LYS A 76 11.66 -13.63 -0.80
N ALA A 77 12.60 -14.24 -1.53
CA ALA A 77 13.93 -13.66 -1.73
C ALA A 77 13.86 -12.29 -2.42
N HIS A 78 12.99 -12.13 -3.41
CA HIS A 78 12.75 -10.83 -4.03
C HIS A 78 12.13 -9.81 -3.06
N LEU A 79 11.13 -10.18 -2.26
CA LEU A 79 10.51 -9.29 -1.27
C LEU A 79 11.55 -8.72 -0.29
N ARG A 80 12.53 -9.52 0.13
CA ARG A 80 13.64 -9.07 1.00
C ARG A 80 14.56 -8.02 0.35
N THR A 81 14.45 -7.78 -0.96
CA THR A 81 15.24 -6.77 -1.69
C THR A 81 14.53 -5.43 -1.87
N LEU A 82 13.26 -5.33 -1.47
CA LEU A 82 12.47 -4.11 -1.60
C LEU A 82 13.07 -2.96 -0.78
N LEU A 83 12.90 -1.74 -1.28
CA LEU A 83 13.51 -0.55 -0.66
C LEU A 83 12.75 -0.13 0.60
N PRO A 84 13.39 0.37 1.66
CA PRO A 84 12.67 0.88 2.83
C PRO A 84 11.91 2.19 2.51
N GLU A 85 12.46 2.99 1.60
CA GLU A 85 11.87 4.23 1.10
C GLU A 85 12.50 4.61 -0.25
N ILE A 86 11.84 5.48 -0.99
CA ILE A 86 12.37 6.09 -2.21
C ILE A 86 12.36 7.62 -2.04
N ARG A 87 13.45 8.28 -2.44
CA ARG A 87 13.58 9.74 -2.45
C ARG A 87 14.07 10.22 -3.80
N PHE A 88 13.48 11.29 -4.30
CA PHE A 88 13.91 11.93 -5.54
C PHE A 88 13.48 13.41 -5.56
N GLU A 89 14.02 14.16 -6.51
CA GLU A 89 13.61 15.53 -6.78
C GLU A 89 13.00 15.64 -8.17
N ALA A 90 11.90 16.38 -8.30
CA ALA A 90 11.26 16.67 -9.58
C ALA A 90 10.60 18.05 -9.53
N GLY A 91 10.75 18.85 -10.59
CA GLY A 91 10.17 20.20 -10.68
C GLY A 91 10.56 21.14 -9.53
N GLY A 92 11.74 20.97 -8.94
CA GLY A 92 12.20 21.74 -7.78
C GLY A 92 11.56 21.34 -6.46
N ARG A 93 10.94 20.17 -6.37
CA ARG A 93 10.33 19.61 -5.14
C ARG A 93 10.97 18.28 -4.78
N ARG A 94 11.15 18.06 -3.48
CA ARG A 94 11.63 16.80 -2.90
C ARG A 94 10.46 15.88 -2.62
N PHE A 95 10.54 14.66 -3.14
CA PHE A 95 9.57 13.59 -2.93
C PHE A 95 10.15 12.54 -1.99
N ARG A 96 9.30 12.02 -1.11
CA ARG A 96 9.60 10.86 -0.26
C ARG A 96 8.44 9.88 -0.31
N LEU A 97 8.75 8.64 -0.65
CA LEU A 97 7.79 7.54 -0.77
C LEU A 97 8.08 6.54 0.35
N VAL A 98 7.07 6.25 1.17
CA VAL A 98 7.12 5.32 2.31
C VAL A 98 5.81 4.52 2.36
N HIS A 99 5.79 3.33 2.98
CA HIS A 99 4.57 2.53 3.03
C HIS A 99 3.51 3.13 3.98
N GLY A 100 3.84 3.27 5.27
CA GLY A 100 3.00 3.93 6.28
C GLY A 100 3.44 5.36 6.57
N SER A 101 4.43 5.53 7.45
CA SER A 101 5.00 6.85 7.75
C SER A 101 6.53 6.86 7.68
N PRO A 102 7.14 8.06 7.55
CA PRO A 102 8.59 8.26 7.70
C PRO A 102 9.22 7.75 9.00
N ARG A 103 8.39 7.53 10.03
CA ARG A 103 8.85 7.12 11.37
C ARG A 103 8.80 5.61 11.53
N ARG A 104 7.73 4.97 11.05
CA ARG A 104 7.52 3.52 11.08
C ARG A 104 6.65 3.06 9.91
N MET A 105 7.03 1.93 9.32
CA MET A 105 6.38 1.32 8.16
C MET A 105 4.89 1.00 8.39
N ASN A 106 4.56 0.50 9.58
CA ASN A 106 3.21 0.07 9.98
C ASN A 106 2.38 1.17 10.66
N GLU A 107 2.84 2.43 10.65
CA GLU A 107 2.09 3.54 11.24
C GLU A 107 0.93 3.97 10.32
N TYR A 108 -0.31 3.84 10.79
CA TYR A 108 -1.49 4.30 10.06
C TYR A 108 -1.61 5.82 10.03
N LEU A 109 -1.73 6.37 8.82
CA LEU A 109 -1.99 7.78 8.55
C LEU A 109 -3.37 7.95 7.92
N PHE A 110 -4.43 7.87 8.72
CA PHE A 110 -5.81 8.13 8.30
C PHE A 110 -6.08 9.63 8.08
N GLU A 111 -7.12 9.94 7.30
CA GLU A 111 -7.48 11.32 6.94
C GLU A 111 -7.91 12.17 8.16
N ASP A 112 -8.47 11.52 9.19
CA ASP A 112 -8.98 12.09 10.43
C ASP A 112 -7.93 12.13 11.55
N ARG A 113 -6.69 11.72 11.25
CA ARG A 113 -5.58 11.73 12.21
C ARG A 113 -5.32 13.14 12.75
N ASP A 114 -5.01 13.22 14.05
CA ASP A 114 -4.73 14.49 14.75
C ASP A 114 -3.73 15.35 13.95
N PRO A 115 -4.10 16.57 13.53
CA PRO A 115 -3.24 17.47 12.78
C PRO A 115 -1.88 17.71 13.44
N ARG A 116 -1.80 17.78 14.78
CA ARG A 116 -0.54 17.96 15.51
C ARG A 116 0.41 16.78 15.30
N SER A 117 -0.13 15.58 15.12
CA SER A 117 0.67 14.41 14.83
C SER A 117 1.18 14.41 13.39
N LEU A 118 0.38 14.91 12.43
CA LEU A 118 0.80 15.10 11.04
C LEU A 118 1.85 16.21 10.92
N GLU A 119 1.72 17.31 11.66
CA GLU A 119 2.71 18.39 11.72
C GLU A 119 4.09 17.89 12.19
N ARG A 120 4.14 17.06 13.24
CA ARG A 120 5.40 16.45 13.68
C ARG A 120 6.02 15.55 12.62
N ILE A 121 5.21 14.81 11.86
CA ILE A 121 5.69 14.03 10.73
C ILE A 121 6.25 14.95 9.65
N ALA A 122 5.52 16.02 9.29
CA ALA A 122 5.93 16.98 8.27
C ALA A 122 7.29 17.62 8.59
N GLN A 123 7.48 18.06 9.84
CA GLN A 123 8.73 18.66 10.32
C GLN A 123 9.94 17.71 10.21
N GLY A 124 9.72 16.40 10.39
CA GLY A 124 10.76 15.37 10.28
C GLY A 124 10.85 14.68 8.91
N ALA A 125 9.94 14.96 7.98
CA ALA A 125 9.83 14.22 6.72
C ALA A 125 10.98 14.54 5.75
N ALA A 126 11.53 15.76 5.85
CA ALA A 126 12.59 16.28 4.97
C ALA A 126 12.26 16.20 3.47
N CYS A 127 10.99 16.45 3.12
CA CYS A 127 10.46 16.47 1.76
C CYS A 127 9.35 17.52 1.62
N ASP A 128 8.99 17.85 0.39
CA ASP A 128 7.90 18.77 0.09
C ASP A 128 6.62 17.99 -0.28
N VAL A 129 6.77 16.76 -0.78
CA VAL A 129 5.68 15.82 -1.06
C VAL A 129 5.99 14.46 -0.42
N LEU A 130 5.12 14.02 0.49
CA LEU A 130 5.17 12.72 1.14
C LEU A 130 4.07 11.82 0.57
N VAL A 131 4.47 10.76 -0.12
CA VAL A 131 3.55 9.79 -0.73
C VAL A 131 3.59 8.49 0.06
N PHE A 132 2.42 7.94 0.39
CA PHE A 132 2.29 6.74 1.22
C PHE A 132 1.03 5.93 0.90
N GLY A 133 0.90 4.76 1.53
CA GLY A 133 -0.21 3.83 1.37
C GLY A 133 -0.73 3.32 2.71
N HIS A 134 -0.66 2.00 2.93
CA HIS A 134 -1.00 1.27 4.18
C HIS A 134 -2.48 1.27 4.62
N THR A 135 -3.15 2.43 4.62
CA THR A 135 -4.54 2.56 5.10
C THR A 135 -5.57 2.15 4.04
N HIS A 136 -5.16 2.09 2.78
CA HIS A 136 -5.98 1.78 1.60
C HIS A 136 -7.11 2.79 1.32
N LYS A 137 -7.03 3.99 1.91
CA LYS A 137 -8.00 5.07 1.74
C LYS A 137 -7.29 6.29 1.11
N PRO A 138 -7.59 6.64 -0.15
CA PRO A 138 -6.94 7.76 -0.82
C PRO A 138 -7.32 9.09 -0.17
N TRP A 139 -6.35 9.93 0.14
CA TRP A 139 -6.57 11.28 0.64
C TRP A 139 -5.34 12.15 0.44
N THR A 140 -5.56 13.46 0.23
CA THR A 140 -4.48 14.45 0.09
C THR A 140 -4.72 15.65 0.98
N ARG A 141 -3.70 16.09 1.72
CA ARG A 141 -3.75 17.31 2.54
C ARG A 141 -2.39 17.98 2.58
N GLU A 142 -2.39 19.30 2.76
CA GLU A 142 -1.18 20.08 3.00
C GLU A 142 -1.07 20.39 4.50
N ILE A 143 0.05 20.02 5.12
CA ILE A 143 0.29 20.18 6.57
C ILE A 143 1.71 20.70 6.76
N ALA A 144 1.86 21.85 7.42
CA ALA A 144 3.15 22.48 7.70
C ALA A 144 4.08 22.59 6.46
N GLY A 145 3.51 22.91 5.30
CA GLY A 145 4.24 23.07 4.03
C GLY A 145 4.57 21.77 3.30
N VAL A 146 4.20 20.60 3.84
CA VAL A 146 4.37 19.29 3.20
C VAL A 146 3.03 18.79 2.66
N ARG A 147 3.03 18.30 1.41
CA ARG A 147 1.86 17.68 0.80
C ARG A 147 1.86 16.18 1.09
N PHE A 148 0.89 15.73 1.88
CA PHE A 148 0.65 14.32 2.18
C PHE A 148 -0.28 13.75 1.12
N VAL A 149 0.10 12.63 0.51
CA VAL A 149 -0.67 11.93 -0.52
C VAL A 149 -0.74 10.45 -0.19
N ASN A 150 -1.91 9.98 0.26
CA ASN A 150 -2.17 8.54 0.34
C ASN A 150 -2.63 8.04 -1.03
N ALA A 151 -1.89 7.13 -1.65
CA ALA A 151 -2.17 6.65 -3.00
C ALA A 151 -3.44 5.77 -3.12
N GLY A 152 -4.07 5.41 -1.99
CA GLY A 152 -5.17 4.45 -1.95
C GLY A 152 -4.66 3.01 -1.99
N SER A 153 -5.40 2.12 -2.66
CA SER A 153 -4.99 0.73 -2.85
C SER A 153 -5.37 0.23 -4.23
N ALA A 154 -4.42 -0.41 -4.91
CA ALA A 154 -4.65 -1.05 -6.19
C ALA A 154 -5.37 -2.39 -6.05
N GLY A 155 -5.06 -3.14 -4.99
CA GLY A 155 -5.52 -4.53 -4.81
C GLY A 155 -6.59 -4.73 -3.73
N LYS A 156 -6.74 -3.81 -2.77
CA LYS A 156 -7.77 -3.91 -1.71
C LYS A 156 -8.25 -2.52 -1.25
N PRO A 157 -9.03 -1.78 -2.06
CA PRO A 157 -9.63 -0.52 -1.63
C PRO A 157 -10.44 -0.67 -0.32
N LYS A 158 -10.46 0.38 0.52
CA LYS A 158 -11.23 0.39 1.79
C LYS A 158 -12.14 1.62 1.92
N ASP A 159 -12.54 2.21 0.81
CA ASP A 159 -13.30 3.45 0.75
C ASP A 159 -14.65 3.34 0.03
N GLY A 160 -15.14 2.10 -0.14
CA GLY A 160 -16.45 1.79 -0.71
C GLY A 160 -16.51 1.81 -2.23
N ASP A 161 -15.37 2.01 -2.92
CA ASP A 161 -15.25 1.87 -4.37
C ASP A 161 -14.35 0.68 -4.71
N PRO A 162 -14.90 -0.42 -5.26
CA PRO A 162 -14.14 -1.65 -5.49
C PRO A 162 -13.09 -1.53 -6.61
N ARG A 163 -13.10 -0.44 -7.38
CA ARG A 163 -12.12 -0.21 -8.45
C ARG A 163 -10.73 0.04 -7.85
N ALA A 164 -9.72 -0.53 -8.50
CA ALA A 164 -8.32 -0.31 -8.17
C ALA A 164 -8.01 1.19 -8.16
N CYS A 165 -7.31 1.66 -7.13
CA CYS A 165 -6.93 3.06 -6.95
C CYS A 165 -5.42 3.25 -7.03
N TRP A 166 -5.01 4.29 -7.75
CA TRP A 166 -3.63 4.79 -7.78
C TRP A 166 -3.64 6.30 -7.98
N VAL A 167 -2.49 6.95 -7.80
CA VAL A 167 -2.37 8.41 -7.93
C VAL A 167 -1.44 8.80 -9.09
N LEU A 168 -1.92 9.70 -9.95
CA LEU A 168 -1.11 10.38 -10.94
C LEU A 168 -0.65 11.72 -10.37
N LEU A 169 0.67 11.89 -10.25
CA LEU A 169 1.29 13.15 -9.86
C LEU A 169 1.84 13.84 -11.10
N SER A 170 1.31 15.02 -11.39
CA SER A 170 1.83 15.87 -12.48
C SER A 170 2.71 16.95 -11.87
N VAL A 171 3.96 17.02 -12.33
CA VAL A 171 4.99 17.91 -11.79
C VAL A 171 5.53 18.77 -12.93
N ALA A 172 5.46 20.09 -12.76
CA ALA A 172 6.04 21.06 -13.69
C ALA A 172 7.11 21.88 -12.97
N GLU A 173 8.15 22.29 -13.69
CA GLU A 173 9.21 23.15 -13.14
C GLU A 173 8.64 24.48 -12.65
N GLY A 174 8.87 24.80 -11.36
CA GLY A 174 8.32 26.00 -10.72
C GLY A 174 6.80 26.00 -10.53
N GLY A 175 6.10 24.94 -10.96
CA GLY A 175 4.65 24.80 -10.88
C GLY A 175 4.16 24.06 -9.64
N PRO A 176 2.84 24.04 -9.39
CA PRO A 176 2.26 23.20 -8.36
C PRO A 176 2.32 21.71 -8.75
N VAL A 177 2.44 20.84 -7.74
CA VAL A 177 2.27 19.39 -7.93
C VAL A 177 0.76 19.08 -7.95
N THR A 178 0.23 18.64 -9.08
CA THR A 178 -1.18 18.22 -9.17
C THR A 178 -1.32 16.76 -8.74
N VAL A 179 -2.34 16.47 -7.94
CA VAL A 179 -2.65 15.14 -7.41
C VAL A 179 -3.98 14.68 -8.01
N GLU A 180 -3.97 13.58 -8.75
CA GLU A 180 -5.18 13.03 -9.35
C GLU A 180 -5.34 11.54 -9.02
N TYR A 181 -6.42 11.20 -8.32
CA TYR A 181 -6.77 9.81 -8.04
C TYR A 181 -7.39 9.17 -9.27
N ARG A 182 -6.81 8.06 -9.71
CA ARG A 182 -7.25 7.28 -10.84
C ARG A 182 -7.89 6.00 -10.34
N ARG A 183 -9.04 5.66 -10.93
CA ARG A 183 -9.79 4.43 -10.68
C ARG A 183 -9.81 3.58 -11.93
N VAL A 184 -9.49 2.30 -11.77
CA VAL A 184 -9.45 1.33 -12.86
C VAL A 184 -10.40 0.19 -12.51
N ALA A 185 -11.42 -0.01 -13.35
CA ALA A 185 -12.28 -1.17 -13.25
C ALA A 185 -11.50 -2.42 -13.67
N TYR A 186 -11.73 -3.52 -12.96
CA TYR A 186 -11.19 -4.85 -13.24
C TYR A 186 -12.26 -5.88 -12.90
N ASP A 187 -12.00 -7.16 -13.20
CA ASP A 187 -12.93 -8.24 -12.89
C ASP A 187 -12.87 -8.61 -11.41
N VAL A 188 -13.54 -7.80 -10.58
CA VAL A 188 -13.65 -8.01 -9.13
C VAL A 188 -14.25 -9.37 -8.81
N ALA A 189 -15.18 -9.85 -9.63
CA ALA A 189 -15.84 -11.13 -9.42
C ALA A 189 -14.87 -12.31 -9.63
N ALA A 190 -14.00 -12.23 -10.64
CA ALA A 190 -12.95 -13.23 -10.86
C ALA A 190 -11.95 -13.28 -9.69
N GLU A 191 -11.48 -12.13 -9.20
CA GLU A 191 -10.55 -12.07 -8.05
C GLU A 191 -11.20 -12.58 -6.76
N ALA A 192 -12.45 -12.20 -6.50
CA ALA A 192 -13.23 -12.69 -5.37
C ALA A 192 -13.46 -14.22 -5.46
N ALA A 193 -13.70 -14.75 -6.67
CA ALA A 193 -13.81 -16.18 -6.89
C ALA A 193 -12.48 -16.91 -6.65
N ALA A 194 -11.35 -16.33 -7.07
CA ALA A 194 -10.03 -16.87 -6.80
C ALA A 194 -9.74 -16.97 -5.29
N ILE A 195 -10.10 -15.94 -4.52
CA ILE A 195 -10.02 -15.96 -3.04
C ILE A 195 -10.86 -17.09 -2.46
N ARG A 196 -12.09 -17.28 -2.91
CA ARG A 196 -12.98 -18.35 -2.42
C ARG A 196 -12.50 -19.75 -2.79
N ALA A 197 -11.83 -19.89 -3.94
CA ALA A 197 -11.26 -21.15 -4.38
C ALA A 197 -9.95 -21.50 -3.63
N ALA A 198 -9.26 -20.50 -3.08
CA ALA A 198 -8.02 -20.68 -2.33
C ALA A 198 -8.30 -21.30 -0.94
N ALA A 199 -7.97 -22.58 -0.77
CA ALA A 199 -8.14 -23.27 0.50
C ALA A 199 -7.39 -22.55 1.64
N GLY A 200 -8.09 -22.25 2.72
CA GLY A 200 -7.55 -21.59 3.91
C GLY A 200 -7.60 -20.05 3.90
N LEU A 201 -7.94 -19.44 2.76
CA LEU A 201 -8.13 -18.00 2.65
C LEU A 201 -9.61 -17.63 2.94
N PRO A 202 -9.90 -16.75 3.90
CA PRO A 202 -11.29 -16.39 4.25
C PRO A 202 -12.07 -15.72 3.12
N ASP A 203 -13.32 -16.15 2.93
CA ASP A 203 -14.31 -15.47 2.07
C ASP A 203 -14.52 -13.99 2.42
N HIS A 204 -14.22 -13.59 3.66
CA HIS A 204 -14.23 -12.18 4.06
C HIS A 204 -13.39 -11.29 3.13
N PHE A 205 -12.23 -11.75 2.66
CA PHE A 205 -11.40 -10.95 1.75
C PHE A 205 -12.03 -10.82 0.36
N ALA A 206 -12.78 -11.82 -0.09
CA ALA A 206 -13.55 -11.74 -1.33
C ALA A 206 -14.65 -10.68 -1.21
N ARG A 207 -15.37 -10.67 -0.07
CA ARG A 207 -16.39 -9.66 0.23
C ARG A 207 -15.80 -8.24 0.31
N ASP A 208 -14.65 -8.08 0.97
CA ASP A 208 -13.94 -6.79 1.03
C ASP A 208 -13.66 -6.23 -0.38
N LEU A 209 -13.24 -7.07 -1.33
CA LEU A 209 -13.00 -6.65 -2.71
C LEU A 209 -14.29 -6.24 -3.42
N GLU A 210 -15.35 -7.03 -3.25
CA GLU A 210 -16.66 -6.78 -3.89
C GLU A 210 -17.30 -5.47 -3.40
N THR A 211 -17.11 -5.11 -2.13
CA THR A 211 -17.69 -3.91 -1.53
C THR A 211 -16.73 -2.71 -1.52
N GLY A 212 -15.47 -2.89 -1.90
CA GLY A 212 -14.42 -1.88 -1.69
C GLY A 212 -14.21 -1.57 -0.20
N GLY A 213 -14.45 -2.54 0.68
CA GLY A 213 -14.36 -2.39 2.13
C GLY A 213 -15.49 -1.58 2.77
N ALA A 214 -16.62 -1.39 2.08
CA ALA A 214 -17.83 -0.87 2.72
C ALA A 214 -18.38 -1.90 3.74
N PRO A 215 -18.93 -1.43 4.88
CA PRO A 215 -19.45 -2.28 5.96
C PRO A 215 -20.69 -3.10 5.56
#